data_AF-A0AAW2TLZ8-F1
#
_entry.id   AF-A0AAW2TLZ8-F1
#
_cell.length_a   1.000
_cell.length_b   1.000
_cell.length_c   1.000
_cell.angle_alpha   90.00
_cell.angle_beta   90.00
_cell.angle_gamma   90.00
#
_symmetry.space_group_name_H-M   'P 1'
#
loop_
_entity.id
_entity.type
_entity.pdbx_description
1 polymer ?
#
loop_
_entity_poly.entity_id
_entity_poly.type
_entity_poly.pdbx_seq_one_letter_code
_entity_poly.pdbx_strand_id
1 'polypeptide(L)'
;MNAYLKERAILAPKDSDVDEINSMMLSMLPGEIHQFCSAHTLCPGKISDHEQNMNPSKLLNSIKVFGIPNHCLELKKEVHVMLMRNLNQSSVELGSLSRIWVKRCSRHVLSSDLRWVKKS
;
A
#
# COMPACT_ATOMS: atom_id res chain seq x y z
N MET A 1 11.58 -13.06 -7.30
CA MET A 1 10.20 -13.57 -7.49
C MET A 1 10.20 -14.60 -8.63
N ASN A 2 9.78 -15.83 -8.35
CA ASN A 2 9.66 -16.90 -9.37
C ASN A 2 8.72 -16.44 -10.50
N ALA A 3 9.08 -16.67 -11.78
CA ALA A 3 8.32 -16.20 -12.94
C ALA A 3 6.84 -16.62 -12.87
N TYR A 4 6.58 -17.79 -12.27
CA TYR A 4 5.25 -18.34 -12.03
C TYR A 4 4.32 -17.41 -11.25
N LEU A 5 4.84 -16.69 -10.23
CA LEU A 5 4.05 -15.81 -9.36
C LEU A 5 3.91 -14.38 -9.89
N LYS A 6 4.69 -13.98 -10.90
CA LYS A 6 4.65 -12.62 -11.47
C LYS A 6 3.32 -12.33 -12.19
N GLU A 7 2.66 -13.36 -12.71
CA GLU A 7 1.44 -13.23 -13.51
C GLU A 7 0.18 -13.67 -12.76
N ARG A 8 0.33 -14.13 -11.51
CA ARG A 8 -0.76 -14.69 -10.72
C ARG A 8 -1.00 -13.89 -9.45
N ALA A 9 -2.22 -13.99 -8.92
CA ALA A 9 -2.59 -13.50 -7.61
C ALA A 9 -2.82 -14.71 -6.69
N ILE A 10 -2.47 -14.57 -5.42
CA ILE A 10 -2.80 -15.55 -4.39
C ILE A 10 -4.05 -15.01 -3.69
N LEU A 11 -5.12 -15.81 -3.67
CA LEU A 11 -6.35 -15.51 -2.97
C LEU A 11 -6.33 -16.28 -1.66
N ALA A 12 -6.61 -15.59 -0.55
CA ALA A 12 -6.78 -16.20 0.75
C ALA A 12 -8.15 -15.81 1.33
N PRO A 13 -8.77 -16.67 2.16
CA PRO A 13 -10.12 -16.44 2.67
C PRO A 13 -10.19 -15.39 3.78
N LYS A 14 -9.07 -15.08 4.45
CA LYS A 14 -8.99 -14.09 5.54
C LYS A 14 -7.93 -13.05 5.25
N ASP A 15 -8.19 -11.81 5.64
CA ASP A 15 -7.25 -10.69 5.51
C ASP A 15 -5.95 -10.92 6.33
N SER A 16 -6.03 -11.62 7.47
CA SER A 16 -4.83 -11.99 8.25
C SER A 16 -3.86 -12.86 7.45
N ASP A 17 -4.41 -13.81 6.69
CA ASP A 17 -3.63 -14.75 5.91
C ASP A 17 -3.03 -14.01 4.68
N VAL A 18 -3.77 -13.05 4.12
CA VAL A 18 -3.27 -12.15 3.07
C VAL A 18 -2.11 -11.30 3.59
N ASP A 19 -2.24 -10.70 4.77
CA ASP A 19 -1.19 -9.88 5.41
C ASP A 19 0.09 -10.70 5.64
N GLU A 20 -0.05 -11.92 6.16
CA GLU A 20 1.09 -12.83 6.41
C GLU A 20 1.78 -13.24 5.10
N ILE A 21 1.01 -13.68 4.09
CA ILE A 21 1.56 -14.08 2.79
C ILE A 21 2.25 -12.89 2.11
N ASN A 22 1.64 -11.70 2.13
CA ASN A 22 2.22 -10.50 1.53
C ASN A 22 3.52 -10.10 2.23
N SER A 23 3.57 -10.18 3.58
CA SER A 23 4.75 -9.87 4.37
C SER A 23 5.88 -10.88 4.11
N MET A 24 5.55 -12.17 4.02
CA MET A 24 6.51 -13.22 3.65
C MET A 24 7.05 -13.01 2.23
N MET A 25 6.18 -12.73 1.26
CA MET A 25 6.60 -12.46 -0.12
C MET A 25 7.52 -11.23 -0.21
N LEU A 26 7.22 -10.18 0.54
CA LEU A 26 8.05 -8.98 0.62
C LEU A 26 9.41 -9.26 1.28
N SER A 27 9.45 -10.06 2.35
CA SER A 27 10.70 -10.42 3.02
C SER A 27 11.63 -11.25 2.12
N MET A 28 11.06 -12.13 1.30
CA MET A 28 11.79 -12.95 0.32
C MET A 28 12.35 -12.16 -0.87
N LEU A 29 11.85 -10.95 -1.14
CA LEU A 29 12.41 -10.11 -2.21
C LEU A 29 13.75 -9.51 -1.79
N PRO A 30 14.78 -9.54 -2.66
CA PRO A 30 16.03 -8.86 -2.39
C PRO A 30 15.84 -7.34 -2.43
N GLY A 31 16.69 -6.61 -1.70
CA GLY A 31 16.71 -5.16 -1.66
C GLY A 31 16.14 -4.56 -0.37
N GLU A 32 16.35 -3.25 -0.22
CA GLU A 32 15.96 -2.50 0.97
C GLU A 32 14.45 -2.25 1.01
N ILE A 33 13.90 -2.35 2.23
CA ILE A 33 12.52 -1.95 2.50
C ILE A 33 12.45 -0.42 2.47
N HIS A 34 11.47 0.10 1.74
CA HIS A 34 11.10 1.51 1.71
C HIS A 34 9.76 1.69 2.42
N GLN A 35 9.76 2.54 3.44
CA GLN A 35 8.62 2.76 4.30
C GLN A 35 7.90 4.06 3.93
N PHE A 36 6.60 3.97 3.66
CA PHE A 36 5.73 5.10 3.37
C PHE A 36 4.69 5.25 4.48
N CYS A 37 4.92 6.20 5.38
CA CYS A 37 3.97 6.49 6.45
C CYS A 37 2.91 7.51 6.00
N SER A 38 1.68 7.33 6.45
CA SER A 38 0.62 8.30 6.20
C SER A 38 0.92 9.63 6.89
N ALA A 39 0.78 10.73 6.17
CA ALA A 39 0.97 12.07 6.67
C ALA A 39 -0.28 12.57 7.42
N HIS A 40 -0.61 11.96 8.56
CA HIS A 40 -1.65 12.49 9.44
C HIS A 40 -1.08 13.58 10.36
N THR A 41 -0.77 14.75 9.79
CA THR A 41 -0.59 15.96 10.62
C THR A 41 -1.95 16.63 10.70
N LEU A 42 -2.53 16.68 11.90
CA LEU A 42 -3.76 17.44 12.11
C LEU A 42 -3.44 18.92 11.91
N CYS A 43 -4.29 19.66 11.18
CA CYS A 43 -4.10 21.10 10.99
C CYS A 43 -4.05 21.79 12.37
N PRO A 44 -2.98 22.51 12.74
CA PRO A 44 -2.79 23.10 14.07
C PRO A 44 -3.85 24.13 14.53
N GLY A 45 -4.89 24.40 13.74
CA GLY A 45 -5.94 25.37 14.06
C GLY A 45 -7.37 24.79 14.07
N LYS A 46 -7.55 23.46 13.96
CA LYS A 46 -8.88 22.82 13.90
C LYS A 46 -9.22 21.94 15.11
N ILE A 47 -8.35 21.89 16.10
CA ILE A 47 -8.44 20.97 17.23
C ILE A 47 -8.26 21.78 18.50
N SER A 48 -9.16 21.58 19.46
CA SER A 48 -9.05 22.17 20.79
C SER A 48 -7.81 21.61 21.53
N ASP A 49 -7.27 22.34 22.51
CA ASP A 49 -6.13 21.89 23.32
C ASP A 49 -6.40 20.53 23.99
N HIS A 50 -7.67 20.24 24.29
CA HIS A 50 -8.12 18.95 24.82
C HIS A 50 -7.96 17.80 23.81
N GLU A 51 -8.24 18.04 22.53
CA GLU A 51 -8.10 17.06 21.45
C GLU A 51 -6.64 16.83 21.04
N GLN A 52 -5.78 17.86 21.14
CA GLN A 52 -4.33 17.66 20.99
C GLN A 52 -3.77 16.73 22.06
N ASN A 53 -4.27 16.84 23.30
CA ASN A 53 -3.82 16.03 24.43
C ASN A 53 -4.19 14.54 24.29
N MET A 54 -5.20 14.21 23.47
CA MET A 54 -5.58 12.82 23.16
C MET A 54 -4.72 12.16 22.08
N ASN A 55 -3.72 12.86 21.53
CA ASN A 55 -2.79 12.36 20.52
C ASN A 55 -3.52 11.60 19.38
N PRO A 56 -4.44 12.27 18.64
CA PRO A 56 -5.36 11.58 17.73
C PRO A 56 -4.63 10.87 16.60
N SER A 57 -3.41 11.30 16.27
CA SER A 57 -2.50 10.58 15.36
C SER A 57 -2.15 9.18 15.87
N LYS A 58 -1.88 8.99 17.16
CA LYS A 58 -1.63 7.65 17.75
C LYS A 58 -2.90 6.79 17.74
N LEU A 59 -4.05 7.38 18.07
CA LEU A 59 -5.34 6.68 18.01
C LEU A 59 -5.65 6.25 16.57
N LEU A 60 -5.55 7.16 15.60
CA LEU A 60 -5.75 6.88 14.18
C LEU A 60 -4.75 5.85 13.63
N ASN A 61 -3.49 5.90 14.06
CA ASN A 61 -2.48 4.90 13.69
C ASN A 61 -2.75 3.51 14.29
N SER A 62 -3.51 3.44 15.38
CA SER A 62 -3.97 2.19 16.01
C SER A 62 -5.23 1.61 15.35
N ILE A 63 -5.94 2.38 14.51
CA ILE A 63 -7.12 1.89 13.80
C ILE A 63 -6.65 1.06 12.61
N LYS A 64 -6.66 -0.27 12.77
CA LYS A 64 -6.49 -1.21 11.66
C LYS A 64 -7.84 -1.38 10.96
N VAL A 65 -8.03 -0.69 9.83
CA VAL A 65 -9.23 -0.86 9.00
C VAL A 65 -8.99 -2.02 8.04
N PHE A 66 -9.87 -3.02 8.05
CA PHE A 66 -9.84 -4.12 7.08
C PHE A 66 -9.90 -3.57 5.65
N GLY A 67 -9.02 -4.04 4.78
CA GLY A 67 -8.93 -3.60 3.39
C GLY A 67 -8.26 -2.23 3.16
N ILE A 68 -7.65 -1.59 4.16
CA ILE A 68 -6.79 -0.41 3.96
C ILE A 68 -5.40 -0.72 4.53
N PRO A 69 -4.30 -0.44 3.80
CA PRO A 69 -2.97 -0.61 4.36
C PRO A 69 -2.85 0.22 5.65
N ASN A 70 -2.18 -0.35 6.65
CA ASN A 70 -1.89 0.32 7.92
C ASN A 70 -1.27 1.71 7.68
N HIS A 71 -1.18 2.52 8.74
CA HIS A 71 -0.54 3.85 8.72
C HIS A 71 0.89 3.89 8.14
N CYS A 72 1.47 2.72 7.85
CA CYS A 72 2.75 2.49 7.23
C CYS A 72 2.60 1.45 6.11
N LEU A 73 3.08 1.79 4.91
CA LEU A 73 3.20 0.88 3.76
C LEU A 73 4.67 0.57 3.50
N GLU A 74 5.04 -0.71 3.56
CA GLU A 74 6.39 -1.19 3.27
C GLU A 74 6.47 -1.75 1.85
N LEU A 75 7.44 -1.29 1.07
CA LEU A 75 7.64 -1.71 -0.32
C LEU A 75 9.11 -1.98 -0.61
N LYS A 76 9.38 -2.93 -1.51
CA LYS A 76 10.71 -3.16 -2.09
C LYS A 76 10.66 -2.91 -3.60
N LYS A 77 11.82 -2.69 -4.20
CA LYS A 77 11.93 -2.69 -5.66
C LYS A 77 11.43 -4.04 -6.21
N GLU A 78 10.80 -4.03 -7.38
CA GLU A 78 10.29 -5.19 -8.09
C GLU A 78 9.05 -5.87 -7.47
N VAL A 79 8.50 -5.32 -6.38
CA VAL A 79 7.26 -5.83 -5.79
C VAL A 79 6.04 -5.47 -6.66
N HIS A 80 5.03 -6.33 -6.64
CA HIS A 80 3.73 -6.03 -7.24
C HIS A 80 2.76 -5.54 -6.16
N VAL A 81 2.06 -4.44 -6.43
CA VAL A 81 1.01 -3.92 -5.54
C VAL A 81 -0.27 -3.64 -6.32
N MET A 82 -1.40 -3.67 -5.63
CA MET A 82 -2.70 -3.28 -6.19
C MET A 82 -3.03 -1.85 -5.77
N LEU A 83 -3.56 -1.07 -6.70
CA LEU A 83 -4.06 0.28 -6.42
C LEU A 83 -5.41 0.19 -5.73
N MET A 84 -5.53 0.80 -4.55
CA MET A 84 -6.80 0.83 -3.81
C MET A 84 -7.72 1.98 -4.24
N ARG A 85 -7.17 3.02 -4.87
CA ARG A 85 -7.90 4.18 -5.36
C ARG A 85 -7.47 4.51 -6.77
N ASN A 86 -8.42 4.99 -7.57
CA ASN A 86 -8.12 5.56 -8.87
C ASN A 86 -7.32 6.86 -8.68
N LEU A 87 -6.14 6.95 -9.30
CA LEU A 87 -5.25 8.12 -9.23
C LEU A 87 -5.48 9.11 -10.39
N ASN A 88 -6.15 8.68 -11.47
CA ASN A 88 -6.47 9.50 -12.64
C ASN A 88 -7.93 9.27 -13.07
N GLN A 89 -8.85 10.15 -12.65
CA GLN A 89 -10.26 10.09 -13.04
C GLN A 89 -10.50 10.24 -14.56
N SER A 90 -9.53 10.78 -15.31
CA SER A 90 -9.62 11.05 -16.74
C SER A 90 -9.15 9.89 -17.63
N SER A 91 -8.33 8.97 -17.12
CA SER A 91 -7.87 7.80 -17.86
C SER A 91 -8.49 6.54 -17.27
N VAL A 92 -9.30 5.83 -18.07
CA VAL A 92 -9.91 4.54 -17.73
C VAL A 92 -8.88 3.48 -17.29
N GLU A 93 -7.61 3.69 -17.61
CA GLU A 93 -6.50 2.74 -17.45
C GLU A 93 -5.98 2.57 -16.01
N LEU A 94 -6.24 3.53 -15.10
CA LEU A 94 -5.73 3.50 -13.72
C LEU A 94 -6.85 3.34 -12.69
N GLY A 95 -7.77 2.42 -12.97
CA GLY A 95 -8.88 2.09 -12.08
C GLY A 95 -8.42 1.52 -10.72
N SER A 96 -9.35 1.53 -9.76
CA SER A 96 -9.19 0.75 -8.53
C SER A 96 -8.97 -0.72 -8.88
N LEU A 97 -8.09 -1.37 -8.12
CA LEU A 97 -7.64 -2.76 -8.26
C LEU A 97 -6.65 -3.04 -9.41
N SER A 98 -6.15 -2.00 -10.08
CA SER A 98 -5.07 -2.18 -11.07
C SER A 98 -3.77 -2.64 -10.40
N ARG A 99 -3.11 -3.65 -10.98
CA ARG A 99 -1.81 -4.17 -10.52
C ARG A 99 -0.68 -3.36 -11.13
N ILE A 100 0.22 -2.86 -10.28
CA ILE A 100 1.43 -2.15 -10.70
C ILE A 100 2.67 -2.89 -10.23
N TRP A 101 3.77 -2.68 -10.94
CA TRP A 101 5.09 -3.23 -10.63
C TRP A 101 6.05 -2.11 -10.27
N VAL A 102 6.60 -2.14 -9.06
CA VAL A 102 7.40 -1.05 -8.51
C VAL A 102 8.81 -1.08 -9.11
N LYS A 103 9.16 -0.04 -9.89
CA LYS A 103 10.50 0.15 -10.45
C LYS A 103 11.44 0.88 -9.51
N ARG A 104 10.91 1.85 -8.76
CA ARG A 104 11.72 2.72 -7.90
C ARG A 104 10.89 3.27 -6.74
N CYS A 105 11.48 3.22 -5.55
CA CYS A 105 10.98 3.91 -4.36
C CYS A 105 11.89 5.11 -4.05
N SER A 106 11.28 6.22 -3.68
CA SER A 106 11.94 7.39 -3.08
C SER A 106 11.04 7.95 -2.01
N ARG A 107 11.61 8.84 -1.18
CA ARG A 107 10.96 9.39 0.01
C ARG A 107 9.47 9.74 -0.15
N HIS A 108 9.10 10.35 -1.27
CA HIS A 108 7.71 10.76 -1.55
C HIS A 108 7.21 10.35 -2.93
N VAL A 109 7.99 9.57 -3.68
CA VAL A 109 7.69 9.26 -5.08
C VAL A 109 7.92 7.78 -5.35
N LEU A 110 6.93 7.15 -5.96
CA LEU A 110 7.02 5.79 -6.46
C LEU A 110 6.92 5.82 -7.99
N SER A 111 7.84 5.13 -8.66
CA SER A 111 7.76 4.89 -10.10
C SER A 111 7.41 3.43 -10.33
N SER A 112 6.45 3.20 -11.21
CA SER A 112 5.92 1.87 -11.50
C SER A 112 5.49 1.73 -12.94
N ASP A 113 5.38 0.48 -13.40
CA ASP A 113 4.67 0.13 -14.63
C ASP A 113 3.33 -0.51 -14.31
N LEU A 114 2.34 -0.19 -15.12
CA LEU A 114 1.06 -0.88 -15.11
C LEU A 114 1.20 -2.28 -15.71
N ARG A 115 0.65 -3.29 -15.03
CA ARG A 115 0.59 -4.67 -15.53
C ARG A 115 -0.87 -5.11 -15.57
N TRP A 116 -1.46 -5.14 -16.76
CA TRP A 116 -2.79 -5.70 -16.97
C TRP A 116 -2.77 -7.22 -16.77
N VAL A 117 -3.80 -7.75 -16.11
CA VAL A 117 -4.18 -9.16 -16.28
C VAL A 117 -5.15 -9.20 -17.45
N LYS A 118 -4.76 -9.82 -18.57
CA LYS A 118 -5.70 -10.06 -19.69
C LYS A 118 -6.92 -10.79 -19.13
N LYS A 119 -8.12 -10.27 -19.41
CA LYS A 119 -9.34 -11.07 -19.26
C LYS A 119 -9.24 -12.23 -20.26
N SER A 120 -9.23 -13.45 -19.74
CA SER A 120 -9.52 -14.67 -20.50
C SER A 120 -10.97 -14.69 -20.95
#